data_AF-A0A5N6ZDG9-F1
#
_entry.id   AF-A0A5N6ZDG9-F1
#
_cell.length_a   1.000
_cell.length_b   1.000
_cell.length_c   1.000
_cell.angle_alpha   90.00
_cell.angle_beta   90.00
_cell.angle_gamma   90.00
#
_symmetry.space_group_name_H-M   'P 1'
#
loop_
_entity.id
_entity.type
_entity.pdbx_description
1 polymer ?
#
loop_
_entity_poly.entity_id
_entity_poly.type
_entity_poly.pdbx_seq_one_letter_code
_entity_poly.pdbx_strand_id
1 'polypeptide(L)'
;MPPRATHQTSLPEGDGLTYDESDMALFNAKLAYHSTIETRMASRDNNLVSIAEHQGRLLKRWDLLKSLEKEMAERGRSLEPAERQQLAQYAWRYRTLEKLATSKSTG
;
A
#
# COMPACT_ATOMS: atom_id res chain seq x y z
N MET A 1 20.50 -32.02 -46.43
CA MET A 1 20.12 -32.08 -45.00
C MET A 1 19.67 -30.70 -44.56
N PRO A 2 18.46 -30.53 -43.99
CA PRO A 2 18.00 -29.24 -43.49
C PRO A 2 18.56 -28.98 -42.07
N PRO A 3 18.83 -27.72 -41.69
CA PRO A 3 19.42 -27.40 -40.39
C PRO A 3 18.39 -27.51 -39.25
N ARG A 4 18.89 -27.93 -38.07
CA ARG A 4 18.16 -28.14 -36.82
C ARG A 4 17.39 -26.88 -36.40
N ALA A 5 16.09 -27.06 -36.11
CA ALA A 5 15.30 -26.09 -35.38
C ALA A 5 15.93 -25.84 -33.99
N THR A 6 16.31 -24.61 -33.75
CA THR A 6 16.65 -24.10 -32.42
C THR A 6 15.41 -24.20 -31.56
N HIS A 7 15.47 -25.02 -30.51
CA HIS A 7 14.48 -25.04 -29.45
C HIS A 7 14.33 -23.62 -28.91
N GLN A 8 13.20 -22.98 -29.23
CA GLN A 8 12.77 -21.79 -28.52
C GLN A 8 12.52 -22.22 -27.08
N THR A 9 13.39 -21.79 -26.19
CA THR A 9 13.16 -21.85 -24.75
C THR A 9 11.96 -20.95 -24.46
N SER A 10 10.75 -21.52 -24.49
CA SER A 10 9.57 -20.85 -23.97
C SER A 10 9.80 -20.70 -22.47
N LEU A 11 10.25 -19.51 -22.05
CA LEU A 11 10.13 -19.09 -20.65
C LEU A 11 8.66 -19.32 -20.25
N PRO A 12 8.38 -19.87 -19.06
CA PRO A 12 7.02 -20.01 -18.59
C PRO A 12 6.36 -18.63 -18.70
N GLU A 13 5.27 -18.52 -19.45
CA GLU A 13 4.42 -17.33 -19.40
C GLU A 13 4.09 -17.13 -17.93
N GLY A 14 4.68 -16.11 -17.31
CA GLY A 14 4.41 -15.83 -15.92
C GLY A 14 2.92 -15.51 -15.83
N ASP A 15 2.14 -16.39 -15.22
CA ASP A 15 0.77 -16.11 -14.83
C ASP A 15 0.81 -14.83 -13.99
N GLY A 16 0.54 -13.70 -14.64
CA GLY A 16 0.74 -12.38 -14.06
C GLY A 16 -0.22 -12.22 -12.90
N LEU A 17 0.28 -12.30 -11.67
CA LEU A 17 -0.49 -11.96 -10.48
C LEU A 17 -1.01 -10.53 -10.63
N THR A 18 -2.32 -10.42 -10.89
CA THR A 18 -3.00 -9.14 -10.97
C THR A 18 -3.33 -8.71 -9.55
N TYR A 19 -2.56 -7.76 -9.02
CA TYR A 19 -2.80 -7.22 -7.69
C TYR A 19 -3.85 -6.12 -7.76
N ASP A 20 -4.79 -6.14 -6.81
CA ASP A 20 -5.67 -5.01 -6.56
C ASP A 20 -4.84 -3.77 -6.17
N GLU A 21 -5.07 -2.65 -6.84
CA GLU A 21 -4.30 -1.42 -6.63
C GLU A 21 -4.41 -0.89 -5.20
N SER A 22 -5.55 -1.09 -4.55
CA SER A 22 -5.77 -0.66 -3.17
C SER A 22 -5.02 -1.54 -2.17
N ASP A 23 -4.89 -2.86 -2.43
CA ASP A 23 -4.04 -3.76 -1.66
C ASP A 23 -2.56 -3.38 -1.80
N MET A 24 -2.13 -3.12 -3.03
CA MET A 24 -0.76 -2.68 -3.31
C MET A 24 -0.45 -1.34 -2.63
N ALA A 25 -1.40 -0.41 -2.62
CA ALA A 25 -1.25 0.88 -1.95
C ALA A 25 -1.13 0.73 -0.42
N LEU A 26 -1.95 -0.13 0.20
CA LEU A 26 -1.87 -0.41 1.64
C LEU A 26 -0.55 -1.09 1.99
N PHE A 27 -0.11 -2.07 1.19
CA PHE A 27 1.16 -2.75 1.39
C PHE A 27 2.34 -1.77 1.39
N ASN A 28 2.44 -0.93 0.36
CA ASN A 28 3.50 0.07 0.25
C ASN A 28 3.46 1.08 1.41
N ALA A 29 2.26 1.49 1.84
CA ALA A 29 2.10 2.38 2.98
C ALA A 29 2.58 1.74 4.29
N LYS A 30 2.23 0.47 4.55
CA LYS A 30 2.74 -0.28 5.71
C LYS A 30 4.26 -0.43 5.67
N LEU A 31 4.83 -0.73 4.49
CA LEU A 31 6.27 -0.87 4.33
C LEU A 31 7.01 0.43 4.66
N ALA A 32 6.55 1.55 4.10
CA ALA A 32 7.11 2.88 4.37
C ALA A 32 6.96 3.30 5.84
N TYR A 33 5.83 2.96 6.47
CA TYR A 33 5.61 3.25 7.87
C TYR A 33 6.60 2.51 8.76
N HIS A 34 6.71 1.19 8.62
CA HIS A 34 7.57 0.38 9.46
C HIS A 34 9.06 0.69 9.25
N SER A 35 9.47 1.11 8.05
CA SER A 35 10.86 1.50 7.80
C SER A 35 11.25 2.86 8.43
N THR A 36 10.29 3.68 8.84
CA THR A 36 10.54 5.05 9.30
C THR A 36 10.03 5.38 10.70
N ILE A 37 9.10 4.57 11.25
CA ILE A 37 8.38 4.89 12.48
C ILE A 37 9.30 5.07 13.68
N GLU A 38 10.26 4.17 13.91
CA GLU A 38 11.16 4.25 15.08
C GLU A 38 11.96 5.55 15.07
N THR A 39 12.54 5.89 13.92
CA THR A 39 13.27 7.15 13.71
C THR A 39 12.38 8.37 13.90
N ARG A 40 11.14 8.34 13.38
CA ARG A 40 10.19 9.45 13.52
C ARG A 40 9.75 9.65 14.98
N MET A 41 9.51 8.56 15.71
CA MET A 41 9.13 8.62 17.13
C MET A 41 10.28 9.07 18.04
N ALA A 42 11.53 8.74 17.67
CA ALA A 42 12.72 9.20 18.40
C ALA A 42 13.14 10.64 18.07
N SER A 43 12.50 11.28 17.08
CA SER A 43 12.81 12.63 16.65
C SER A 43 12.42 13.68 17.69
N ARG A 44 13.17 14.79 17.74
CA ARG A 44 12.80 16.00 18.50
C ARG A 44 11.78 16.88 17.76
N ASP A 45 11.51 16.61 16.48
CA ASP A 45 10.47 17.33 15.74
C ASP A 45 9.09 16.77 16.09
N ASN A 46 8.36 17.49 16.93
CA ASN A 46 6.99 17.13 17.33
C ASN A 46 6.04 16.94 16.14
N ASN A 47 6.30 17.60 15.00
CA ASN A 47 5.50 17.39 13.79
C ASN A 47 5.73 15.99 13.20
N LEU A 48 6.98 15.51 13.17
CA LEU A 48 7.31 14.18 12.66
C LEU A 48 6.69 13.08 13.53
N VAL A 49 6.74 13.25 14.86
CA VAL A 49 6.08 12.36 15.81
C VAL A 49 4.57 12.35 15.57
N SER A 50 3.93 13.53 15.49
CA SER A 50 2.49 13.65 15.24
C SER A 50 2.08 13.03 13.90
N ILE A 51 2.86 13.24 12.84
CA ILE A 51 2.63 12.61 11.52
C ILE A 51 2.69 11.10 11.64
N ALA A 52 3.72 10.55 12.27
CA ALA A 52 3.89 9.12 12.48
C ALA A 52 2.71 8.50 13.26
N GLU A 53 2.24 9.14 14.32
CA GLU A 53 1.05 8.67 15.04
C GLU A 53 -0.21 8.67 14.18
N HIS A 54 -0.42 9.73 13.39
CA HIS A 54 -1.55 9.82 12.48
C HIS A 54 -1.50 8.75 11.38
N GLN A 55 -0.32 8.51 10.80
CA GLN A 55 -0.08 7.44 9.85
C GLN A 55 -0.42 6.07 10.45
N GLY A 56 0.02 5.79 11.67
CA GLY A 56 -0.30 4.54 12.35
C GLY A 56 -1.82 4.35 12.58
N ARG A 57 -2.53 5.40 13.00
CA ARG A 57 -4.00 5.35 13.15
C ARG A 57 -4.70 5.14 11.81
N LEU A 58 -4.22 5.80 10.75
CA LEU A 58 -4.76 5.68 9.41
C LEU A 58 -4.60 4.26 8.86
N LEU A 59 -3.41 3.67 9.01
CA LEU A 59 -3.12 2.30 8.58
C LEU A 59 -4.01 1.28 9.29
N LYS A 60 -4.23 1.42 10.61
CA LYS A 60 -5.14 0.53 11.36
C LYS A 60 -6.57 0.55 10.80
N ARG A 61 -7.09 1.75 10.49
CA ARG A 61 -8.45 1.90 9.91
C ARG A 61 -8.54 1.37 8.49
N TRP A 62 -7.50 1.61 7.69
CA TRP A 62 -7.43 1.12 6.32
C TRP A 62 -7.37 -0.41 6.29
N ASP A 63 -6.56 -1.02 7.15
CA ASP A 63 -6.44 -2.47 7.27
C ASP A 63 -7.76 -3.15 7.69
N LEU A 64 -8.49 -2.54 8.63
CA LEU A 64 -9.82 -3.01 9.03
C LEU A 64 -10.81 -2.97 7.86
N LEU A 65 -10.82 -1.89 7.07
CA LEU A 65 -11.72 -1.76 5.93
C LEU A 65 -11.38 -2.76 4.81
N LYS A 66 -10.09 -3.03 4.57
CA LYS A 66 -9.67 -4.09 3.62
C LYS A 66 -9.99 -5.49 4.13
N SER A 67 -9.97 -5.70 5.44
CA SER A 67 -10.41 -6.98 6.03
C SER A 67 -11.92 -7.16 5.83
N LEU A 68 -12.72 -6.12 6.06
CA LEU A 68 -14.16 -6.12 5.79
C LEU A 68 -14.48 -6.37 4.31
N GLU A 69 -13.72 -5.76 3.38
CA GLU A 69 -13.87 -6.01 1.94
C GLU A 69 -13.70 -7.49 1.59
N LYS A 70 -12.67 -8.14 2.16
CA LYS A 70 -12.42 -9.57 1.96
C LYS A 70 -13.56 -10.43 2.52
N GLU A 71 -14.00 -10.16 3.74
CA GLU A 71 -15.14 -10.87 4.35
C GLU A 71 -16.44 -10.72 3.53
N MET A 72 -16.67 -9.54 2.94
CA MET A 72 -17.83 -9.30 2.08
C MET A 72 -17.69 -10.04 0.75
N ALA A 73 -16.49 -10.03 0.15
CA ALA A 73 -16.20 -10.75 -1.09
C ALA A 73 -16.37 -12.26 -0.93
N GLU A 74 -15.93 -12.84 0.19
CA GLU A 74 -16.15 -14.25 0.53
C GLU A 74 -17.64 -14.61 0.63
N ARG A 75 -18.49 -13.65 1.01
CA ARG A 75 -19.95 -13.77 1.06
C ARG A 75 -20.63 -13.41 -0.27
N GLY A 76 -19.87 -13.21 -1.35
CA GLY A 76 -20.38 -12.81 -2.66
C GLY A 76 -20.93 -11.37 -2.72
N ARG A 77 -20.58 -10.53 -1.74
CA ARG A 77 -20.94 -9.11 -1.68
C ARG A 77 -19.72 -8.24 -1.97
N SER A 78 -19.96 -6.96 -2.27
CA SER A 78 -18.89 -5.98 -2.46
C SER A 78 -19.08 -4.83 -1.49
N LEU A 79 -18.01 -4.08 -1.22
CA LEU A 79 -18.09 -2.83 -0.47
C LEU A 79 -19.03 -1.85 -1.17
N GLU A 80 -19.74 -1.06 -0.35
CA GLU A 80 -20.53 0.06 -0.83
C GLU A 80 -19.62 1.10 -1.53
N PRO A 81 -20.13 1.87 -2.50
CA PRO A 81 -19.33 2.89 -3.18
C PRO A 81 -18.66 3.89 -2.22
N ALA A 82 -19.33 4.25 -1.12
CA ALA A 82 -18.79 5.13 -0.09
C ALA A 82 -17.57 4.51 0.62
N GLU A 83 -17.60 3.21 0.90
CA GLU A 83 -16.50 2.48 1.54
C GLU A 83 -15.30 2.34 0.58
N ARG A 84 -15.54 2.06 -0.70
CA ARG A 84 -14.49 2.09 -1.73
C ARG A 84 -13.85 3.48 -1.85
N GLN A 85 -14.64 4.53 -1.78
CA GLN A 85 -14.12 5.90 -1.77
C GLN A 85 -13.27 6.17 -0.51
N GLN A 86 -13.62 5.59 0.64
CA GLN A 86 -12.80 5.70 1.85
C GLN A 86 -11.42 5.04 1.68
N LEU A 87 -11.32 3.89 1.01
CA LEU A 87 -10.02 3.26 0.69
C LEU A 87 -9.11 4.20 -0.11
N ALA A 88 -9.66 4.83 -1.16
CA ALA A 88 -8.91 5.82 -1.95
C ALA A 88 -8.49 7.04 -1.11
N GLN A 89 -9.37 7.50 -0.21
CA GLN A 89 -9.04 8.61 0.70
C GLN A 89 -7.94 8.24 1.69
N TYR A 90 -7.92 7.02 2.22
CA TYR A 90 -6.85 6.57 3.10
C TYR A 90 -5.49 6.54 2.38
N ALA A 91 -5.45 6.03 1.14
CA ALA A 91 -4.26 6.07 0.32
C ALA A 91 -3.75 7.50 0.08
N TRP A 92 -4.66 8.40 -0.30
CA TRP A 92 -4.32 9.81 -0.53
C TRP A 92 -3.82 10.49 0.74
N ARG A 93 -4.53 10.35 1.88
CA ARG A 93 -4.14 10.95 3.16
C ARG A 93 -2.78 10.46 3.63
N TYR A 94 -2.51 9.16 3.48
CA TYR A 94 -1.21 8.59 3.86
C TYR A 94 -0.09 9.21 3.03
N ARG A 95 -0.26 9.26 1.69
CA ARG A 95 0.73 9.87 0.78
C ARG A 95 0.97 11.35 1.07
N THR A 96 -0.07 12.10 1.43
CA THR A 96 0.06 13.52 1.80
C THR A 96 0.86 13.68 3.09
N LEU A 97 0.57 12.87 4.12
CA LEU A 97 1.34 12.86 5.37
C LEU A 97 2.81 12.47 5.12
N GLU A 98 3.04 11.47 4.26
CA GLU A 98 4.38 11.03 3.90
C GLU A 98 5.17 12.15 3.21
N LYS A 99 4.56 12.85 2.24
CA LYS A 99 5.17 14.01 1.57
C LYS A 99 5.55 15.11 2.56
N LEU A 100 4.70 15.37 3.56
CA LEU A 100 4.96 16.37 4.61
C LEU A 100 6.10 15.94 5.54
N ALA A 101 6.25 14.63 5.80
CA ALA A 101 7.36 14.12 6.59
C ALA A 101 8.69 14.21 5.83
N THR A 102 8.69 14.02 4.50
CA THR A 102 9.91 14.02 3.69
C THR A 102 10.32 15.40 3.18
N SER A 103 9.39 16.36 3.06
CA SER A 103 9.67 17.70 2.50
C SER A 103 10.62 18.55 3.34
N LYS A 104 10.78 18.25 4.64
CA LYS A 104 11.78 18.90 5.50
C LYS A 104 13.20 18.33 5.36
N SER A 105 13.37 17.19 4.68
CA SER A 105 14.68 16.54 4.51
C SER A 105 15.56 17.17 3.42
N THR A 106 15.04 18.15 2.66
CA THR A 106 15.75 18.83 1.56
C THR A 106 16.19 20.26 1.91
N GLY A 107 16.42 20.55 3.21
CA GLY A 107 16.95 21.83 3.69
C GLY A 107 18.43 21.75 4.01
#